data_AF-A0A026WD08-F1
#
_entry.id   AF-A0A026WD08-F1
#
_cell.length_a   1.000
_cell.length_b   1.000
_cell.length_c   1.000
_cell.angle_alpha   90.00
_cell.angle_beta   90.00
_cell.angle_gamma   90.00
#
_symmetry.space_group_name_H-M   'P 1'
#
loop_
_entity.id
_entity.type
_entity.pdbx_description
1 polymer ?
#
loop_
_entity_poly.entity_id
_entity_poly.type
_entity_poly.pdbx_seq_one_letter_code
_entity_poly.pdbx_strand_id
1 'polypeptide(L)'
;QFLNRKFANRWIGRGTQRPNHLWPARSPDLNPVDFFLWGQLKSLVYATPIQNEEDLRNRIIDGCERIRNTPGIFERVRQSMERRVEACIMAAGGHFQQLL
;
A
#
# COMPACT_ATOMS: atom_id res chain seq x y z
N GLN A 1 -20.44 1.00 -6.60
CA GLN A 1 -20.62 2.14 -7.54
C GLN A 1 -19.67 3.31 -7.27
N PHE A 2 -19.36 3.66 -6.02
CA PHE A 2 -18.50 4.82 -5.67
C PHE A 2 -17.11 4.81 -6.32
N LEU A 3 -16.35 3.71 -6.22
CA LEU A 3 -14.98 3.63 -6.75
C LEU A 3 -14.91 3.87 -8.26
N ASN A 4 -15.84 3.27 -9.02
CA ASN A 4 -15.98 3.51 -10.46
C ASN A 4 -16.29 4.98 -10.78
N ARG A 5 -17.08 5.68 -9.95
CA ARG A 5 -17.37 7.10 -10.17
C ARG A 5 -16.19 8.01 -9.80
N LYS A 6 -15.53 7.74 -8.66
CA LYS A 6 -14.47 8.62 -8.13
C LYS A 6 -13.12 8.42 -8.81
N PHE A 7 -12.79 7.18 -9.14
CA PHE A 7 -11.47 6.82 -9.67
C PHE A 7 -11.51 6.37 -11.13
N ALA A 8 -12.71 6.16 -11.69
CA ALA A 8 -12.91 5.70 -13.07
C ALA A 8 -12.03 4.47 -13.35
N ASN A 9 -11.15 4.56 -14.34
CA ASN A 9 -10.27 3.46 -14.77
C ASN A 9 -8.96 3.36 -13.98
N ARG A 10 -8.83 4.05 -12.83
CA ARG A 10 -7.57 4.18 -12.07
C ARG A 10 -7.54 3.36 -10.78
N TRP A 11 -8.40 2.35 -10.65
CA TRP A 11 -8.42 1.46 -9.49
C TRP A 11 -8.49 0.00 -9.92
N ILE A 12 -7.95 -0.88 -9.07
CA ILE A 12 -7.82 -2.33 -9.29
C ILE A 12 -8.49 -3.03 -8.10
N GLY A 13 -9.29 -4.07 -8.35
CA GLY A 13 -9.97 -4.79 -7.27
C GLY A 13 -11.25 -5.52 -7.72
N ARG A 14 -11.91 -6.18 -6.77
CA ARG A 14 -13.14 -6.92 -7.05
C ARG A 14 -14.28 -5.98 -7.45
N GLY A 15 -14.92 -6.24 -8.59
CA GLY A 15 -16.03 -5.41 -9.10
C GLY A 15 -15.60 -4.24 -9.99
N THR A 16 -14.34 -4.20 -10.42
CA THR A 16 -13.95 -3.37 -11.56
C THR A 16 -14.68 -3.82 -12.82
N GLN A 17 -15.04 -2.88 -13.69
CA GLN A 17 -15.67 -3.19 -14.98
C GLN A 17 -14.66 -3.70 -16.02
N ARG A 18 -13.36 -3.66 -15.70
CA ARG A 18 -12.31 -4.15 -16.59
C ARG A 18 -11.90 -5.58 -16.22
N PRO A 19 -12.04 -6.56 -17.14
CA PRO A 19 -11.69 -7.96 -16.86
C PRO A 19 -10.22 -8.15 -16.45
N ASN A 20 -9.32 -7.28 -16.91
CA ASN A 20 -7.87 -7.39 -16.64
C ASN A 20 -7.40 -6.59 -15.40
N HIS A 21 -8.30 -6.00 -14.62
CA HIS A 21 -7.95 -5.24 -13.39
C HIS A 21 -8.47 -5.93 -12.12
N LEU A 22 -8.49 -7.25 -12.12
CA LEU A 22 -8.78 -8.03 -10.92
C LEU A 22 -7.50 -8.11 -10.07
N TRP A 23 -7.61 -7.70 -8.80
CA TRP A 23 -6.52 -7.89 -7.86
C TRP A 23 -6.48 -9.36 -7.41
N PRO A 24 -5.32 -10.04 -7.47
CA PRO A 24 -5.22 -11.42 -7.06
C PRO A 24 -5.54 -11.58 -5.57
N ALA A 25 -6.26 -12.64 -5.22
CA ALA A 25 -6.58 -12.94 -3.83
C ALA A 25 -5.28 -13.19 -3.03
N ARG A 26 -5.29 -12.84 -1.72
CA ARG A 26 -4.20 -13.13 -0.78
C ARG A 26 -2.82 -12.62 -1.23
N SER A 27 -2.77 -11.48 -1.91
CA SER A 27 -1.53 -10.87 -2.40
C SER A 27 -1.20 -9.55 -1.69
N PRO A 28 -0.95 -9.56 -0.36
CA PRO A 28 -0.55 -8.35 0.38
C PRO A 28 0.81 -7.84 -0.08
N ASP A 29 1.69 -8.73 -0.54
CA ASP A 29 3.03 -8.38 -1.06
C ASP A 29 2.97 -7.50 -2.31
N LEU A 30 1.83 -7.42 -2.99
CA LEU A 30 1.61 -6.55 -4.13
C LEU A 30 0.87 -5.27 -3.75
N ASN A 31 0.32 -5.13 -2.54
CA ASN A 31 -0.48 -3.96 -2.18
C ASN A 31 0.40 -2.91 -1.49
N PRO A 32 0.62 -1.71 -2.07
CA PRO A 32 1.46 -0.66 -1.46
C PRO A 32 0.99 -0.21 -0.07
N VAL A 33 -0.30 -0.37 0.22
CA VAL A 33 -0.82 -0.08 1.56
C VAL A 33 -0.31 -1.11 2.57
N ASP A 34 -0.29 -2.39 2.18
CA ASP A 34 0.10 -3.50 3.05
C ASP A 34 1.62 -3.64 3.18
N PHE A 35 2.36 -3.68 2.06
CA PHE A 35 3.82 -3.88 2.11
C PHE A 35 4.59 -2.64 2.57
N PHE A 36 3.97 -1.45 2.55
CA PHE A 36 4.65 -0.18 2.85
C PHE A 36 3.90 0.68 3.88
N LEU A 37 2.70 1.18 3.56
CA LEU A 37 2.09 2.27 4.34
C LEU A 37 1.84 1.87 5.80
N TRP A 38 1.21 0.71 6.03
CA TRP A 38 0.88 0.29 7.39
C TRP A 38 2.11 0.08 8.27
N GLY A 39 3.18 -0.50 7.72
CA GLY A 39 4.44 -0.69 8.46
C GLY A 39 5.11 0.63 8.85
N GLN A 40 5.16 1.58 7.92
CA GLN A 40 5.73 2.91 8.18
C GLN A 40 4.88 3.70 9.17
N LEU A 41 3.57 3.74 8.96
CA LEU A 41 2.66 4.48 9.82
C LEU A 41 2.67 3.93 11.24
N LYS A 42 2.68 2.59 11.41
CA LYS A 42 2.79 1.95 12.72
C LYS A 42 4.10 2.35 13.42
N SER A 43 5.21 2.38 12.70
CA SER A 43 6.51 2.79 13.25
C SER A 43 6.52 4.24 13.74
N LEU A 44 5.78 5.14 13.07
CA LEU A 44 5.65 6.54 13.47
C LEU A 44 4.68 6.73 14.64
N VAL A 45 3.49 6.12 14.58
CA VAL A 45 2.43 6.27 15.58
C VAL A 45 2.82 5.71 16.94
N TYR A 46 3.46 4.53 16.94
CA TYR A 46 3.85 3.79 18.14
C TYR A 46 5.30 4.03 18.56
N ALA A 47 5.97 5.07 18.03
CA ALA A 47 7.33 5.44 18.44
C ALA A 47 7.43 5.79 19.93
N THR A 48 6.34 6.27 20.53
CA THR A 48 6.21 6.54 21.97
C THR A 48 4.86 6.02 22.48
N PRO A 49 4.69 5.80 23.80
CA PRO A 49 3.40 5.38 24.35
C PRO A 49 2.28 6.36 24.03
N ILE A 50 1.13 5.82 23.61
CA ILE A 50 -0.09 6.57 23.31
C ILE A 50 -0.83 6.86 24.62
N GLN A 51 -1.23 8.11 24.82
CA GLN A 51 -1.85 8.54 26.09
C GLN A 51 -3.37 8.37 26.09
N ASN A 52 -4.01 8.63 24.95
CA ASN A 52 -5.46 8.54 24.78
C ASN A 52 -5.83 8.47 23.28
N GLU A 53 -7.13 8.40 23.00
CA GLU A 53 -7.66 8.27 21.64
C GLU A 53 -7.41 9.50 20.77
N GLU A 54 -7.39 10.70 21.35
CA GLU A 54 -7.12 11.95 20.64
C GLU A 54 -5.64 12.03 20.21
N ASP A 55 -4.73 11.69 21.11
CA ASP A 55 -3.29 11.54 20.81
C ASP A 55 -3.06 10.53 19.68
N LEU A 56 -3.73 9.36 19.73
CA LEU A 56 -3.66 8.38 18.64
C LEU A 56 -4.11 8.97 17.29
N ARG A 57 -5.25 9.65 17.27
CA ARG A 57 -5.77 10.28 16.04
C ARG A 57 -4.80 11.31 15.48
N ASN A 58 -4.28 12.20 16.33
CA ASN A 58 -3.34 13.24 15.93
C ASN A 58 -2.05 12.62 15.36
N ARG A 59 -1.51 11.58 16.00
CA ARG A 59 -0.32 10.88 15.49
C ARG A 59 -0.55 10.17 14.17
N ILE A 60 -1.73 9.62 13.92
CA ILE A 60 -2.08 9.02 12.63
C ILE A 60 -2.08 10.10 11.53
N ILE A 61 -2.67 11.27 11.81
CA ILE A 61 -2.69 12.40 10.87
C ILE A 61 -1.27 12.90 10.60
N ASP A 62 -0.50 13.17 11.66
CA ASP A 62 0.89 13.63 11.56
C ASP A 62 1.79 12.62 10.84
N GLY A 63 1.61 11.33 11.14
CA GLY A 63 2.32 10.24 10.46
C GLY A 63 2.01 10.20 8.96
N CYS A 64 0.74 10.38 8.59
CA CYS A 64 0.33 10.49 7.19
C CYS A 64 0.96 11.70 6.50
N GLU A 65 0.95 12.88 7.14
CA GLU A 65 1.56 14.10 6.59
C GLU A 65 3.09 13.95 6.44
N ARG A 66 3.76 13.37 7.44
CA ARG A 66 5.20 13.11 7.38
C ARG A 66 5.56 12.18 6.22
N ILE A 67 4.82 11.09 6.04
CA ILE A 67 5.03 10.18 4.91
C ILE A 67 4.79 10.95 3.60
N ARG A 68 3.66 11.66 3.47
CA ARG A 68 3.32 12.41 2.25
C ARG A 68 4.41 13.40 1.85
N ASN A 69 4.98 14.10 2.83
CA ASN A 69 5.98 15.14 2.63
C ASN A 69 7.42 14.58 2.51
N THR A 70 7.62 13.26 2.62
CA THR A 70 8.93 12.63 2.44
C THR A 70 9.32 12.63 0.97
N PRO A 71 10.41 13.32 0.56
CA PRO A 71 10.80 13.39 -0.85
C PRO A 71 11.07 12.03 -1.47
N GLY A 72 10.52 11.82 -2.68
CA GLY A 72 10.72 10.60 -3.48
C GLY A 72 10.12 9.32 -2.89
N ILE A 73 9.35 9.39 -1.79
CA ILE A 73 8.82 8.18 -1.15
C ILE A 73 7.89 7.40 -2.07
N PHE A 74 6.98 8.10 -2.77
CA PHE A 74 6.03 7.46 -3.68
C PHE A 74 6.68 6.96 -4.96
N GLU A 75 7.78 7.57 -5.40
CA GLU A 75 8.60 7.04 -6.49
C GLU A 75 9.22 5.70 -6.09
N ARG A 76 9.85 5.63 -4.92
CA ARG A 76 10.42 4.38 -4.39
C ARG A 76 9.36 3.28 -4.21
N VAL A 77 8.16 3.66 -3.75
CA VAL A 77 7.03 2.72 -3.61
C VAL A 77 6.57 2.19 -4.96
N ARG A 78 6.49 3.04 -6.00
CA ARG A 78 6.17 2.60 -7.37
C ARG A 78 7.24 1.65 -7.93
N GLN A 79 8.52 2.00 -7.79
CA GLN A 79 9.62 1.13 -8.21
C GLN A 79 9.63 -0.20 -7.45
N SER A 80 9.32 -0.17 -6.15
CA SER A 80 9.17 -1.41 -5.39
C SER A 80 8.00 -2.25 -5.89
N MET A 81 6.88 -1.62 -6.26
CA MET A 81 5.72 -2.32 -6.80
C MET A 81 6.06 -3.04 -8.11
N GLU A 82 6.76 -2.36 -9.04
CA GLU A 82 7.21 -2.95 -10.31
C GLU A 82 8.09 -4.17 -10.07
N ARG A 83 9.13 -4.07 -9.22
CA ARG A 83 10.00 -5.20 -8.86
C ARG A 83 9.23 -6.37 -8.24
N ARG A 84 8.25 -6.09 -7.38
CA ARG A 84 7.41 -7.12 -6.75
C ARG A 84 6.52 -7.85 -7.76
N VAL A 85 5.98 -7.12 -8.74
CA VAL A 85 5.22 -7.73 -9.84
C VAL A 85 6.11 -8.62 -10.70
N GLU A 86 7.30 -8.15 -11.08
CA GLU A 86 8.27 -8.95 -11.84
C GLU A 86 8.67 -10.22 -11.09
N ALA A 87 8.98 -10.12 -9.80
CA ALA A 87 9.31 -11.24 -8.95
C ALA A 87 8.16 -12.26 -8.86
N CYS A 88 6.91 -11.78 -8.75
CA CYS A 88 5.73 -12.64 -8.77
C CYS A 88 5.57 -13.37 -10.12
N ILE A 89 5.83 -12.69 -11.24
CA ILE A 89 5.81 -13.30 -12.58
C ILE A 89 6.90 -14.38 -12.70
N MET A 90 8.13 -14.09 -12.26
CA MET A 90 9.23 -15.07 -12.24
C MET A 90 8.91 -16.29 -11.38
N ALA A 91 8.17 -16.11 -10.29
CA ALA A 91 7.70 -17.18 -9.42
C ALA A 91 6.40 -17.86 -9.93
N ALA A 92 5.92 -17.52 -11.14
CA ALA A 92 4.66 -18.03 -11.71
C ALA A 92 3.45 -17.87 -10.76
N GLY A 93 3.39 -16.76 -10.01
CA GLY A 93 2.34 -16.49 -9.01
C GLY A 93 2.59 -17.09 -7.63
N GLY A 94 3.72 -17.77 -7.41
CA GLY A 94 4.14 -18.28 -6.10
C GLY A 94 4.71 -17.20 -5.18
N HIS A 95 5.18 -17.61 -3.99
CA HIS A 95 5.87 -16.72 -3.06
C HIS A 95 7.23 -16.28 -3.63
N PHE A 96 7.54 -14.99 -3.50
CA PHE A 96 8.67 -14.36 -4.18
C PHE A 96 9.53 -13.51 -3.25
N GLN A 97 9.35 -13.60 -1.92
CA GLN A 97 10.10 -12.82 -0.94
C GLN A 97 11.63 -13.04 -1.06
N GLN A 98 12.06 -14.23 -1.45
CA GLN A 98 13.47 -14.56 -1.72
C GLN A 98 14.06 -13.84 -2.96
N LEU A 99 13.22 -13.21 -3.78
CA LEU A 99 13.59 -12.52 -5.02
C LEU A 99 13.55 -10.98 -4.88
N LEU A 100 13.19 -10.45 -3.69
CA LEU A 100 12.95 -9.03 -3.44
C LEU A 100 14.16 -8.25 -2.90
#